data_AF-R7L8V1-F1
#
_entry.id   AF-R7L8V1-F1
#
_cell.length_a   1.000
_cell.length_b   1.000
_cell.length_c   1.000
_cell.angle_alpha   90.00
_cell.angle_beta   90.00
_cell.angle_gamma   90.00
#
_symmetry.space_group_name_H-M   'P 1'
#
loop_
_entity.id
_entity.type
_entity.pdbx_description
1 polymer ?
#
loop_
_entity_poly.entity_id
_entity_poly.type
_entity_poly.pdbx_seq_one_letter_code
_entity_poly.pdbx_strand_id
1 'polypeptide(L)'
;MSRPSGISFNFADCTEALYSSATLFWMAKKLNDFSALKTQMRFYDEKKEFATEKLSVWENRNPQKLLYKNYSRVLPCYVIFGHDIDFSKIRAPQKKLWIGRGENPVALVRTNWNIGEGLYLGIKGGKGNLSHAHLDAGSFVFDSGNIAWAVDLGAENYHSMESQGISLWKYENGSSRWKILRYHNMAHNTLSVDGNEHIYDAFAPISKTFDSEEKRGAEVILTDVLGRKVKSAIRQAYLENNKIAVIKDSIESAEKKILLRWNMCTPAAVKLLPELNTIELKKDGESLKVVVESNLNLRLKTWSAQPKTKYETPNSGKIFVGFECEVPPHTKLNTTVKLIPLQ
;
A
#
# COMPACT_ATOMS: atom_id res chain seq x y z
N MET A 1 1.88 -9.31 7.66
CA MET A 1 1.40 -9.06 6.29
C MET A 1 2.59 -8.64 5.43
N SER A 2 3.33 -9.60 4.85
CA SER A 2 4.51 -9.29 4.03
C SER A 2 4.23 -9.42 2.54
N ARG A 3 4.87 -8.53 1.78
CA ARG A 3 4.87 -8.44 0.33
C ARG A 3 6.01 -9.30 -0.24
N PRO A 4 5.92 -9.76 -1.51
CA PRO A 4 6.96 -10.57 -2.13
C PRO A 4 8.27 -9.80 -2.31
N SER A 5 8.24 -8.46 -2.41
CA SER A 5 9.42 -7.58 -2.42
C SER A 5 10.19 -7.51 -1.09
N GLY A 6 9.79 -8.26 -0.06
CA GLY A 6 10.48 -8.26 1.23
C GLY A 6 10.17 -7.05 2.12
N ILE A 7 9.10 -6.31 1.84
CA ILE A 7 8.60 -5.22 2.72
C ILE A 7 7.22 -5.52 3.31
N SER A 8 6.85 -4.78 4.36
CA SER A 8 5.50 -4.78 4.94
C SER A 8 4.48 -4.14 3.99
N PHE A 9 3.18 -4.44 4.17
CA PHE A 9 2.08 -3.75 3.48
C PHE A 9 2.18 -2.21 3.64
N ASN A 10 2.72 -1.74 4.78
CA ASN A 10 3.16 -0.36 5.03
C ASN A 10 2.09 0.73 4.82
N PHE A 11 0.90 0.61 5.42
CA PHE A 11 -0.11 1.68 5.42
C PHE A 11 -0.10 2.43 6.76
N ALA A 12 -0.67 3.65 6.80
CA ALA A 12 -0.70 4.48 8.01
C ALA A 12 0.72 4.72 8.57
N ASP A 13 0.87 5.00 9.87
CA ASP A 13 2.18 5.11 10.51
C ASP A 13 2.88 3.74 10.70
N CYS A 14 3.09 3.04 9.59
CA CYS A 14 3.84 1.80 9.53
C CYS A 14 5.23 2.05 8.93
N THR A 15 6.13 1.10 9.16
CA THR A 15 7.44 1.06 8.50
C THR A 15 7.45 -0.05 7.46
N GLU A 16 8.30 0.10 6.45
CA GLU A 16 8.53 -0.97 5.46
C GLU A 16 9.17 -2.22 6.07
N ALA A 17 9.74 -2.11 7.28
CA ALA A 17 10.47 -3.17 7.95
C ALA A 17 9.55 -4.32 8.36
N LEU A 18 10.09 -5.52 8.23
CA LEU A 18 9.44 -6.74 8.69
C LEU A 18 10.09 -7.18 9.99
N TYR A 19 9.27 -7.50 10.99
CA TYR A 19 9.73 -7.96 12.29
C TYR A 19 9.29 -9.41 12.53
N SER A 20 10.14 -10.15 13.23
CA SER A 20 9.76 -11.43 13.80
C SER A 20 8.82 -11.21 14.99
N SER A 21 7.87 -12.11 15.21
CA SER A 21 6.93 -12.04 16.33
C SER A 21 6.79 -13.41 17.01
N ALA A 22 7.26 -13.49 18.26
CA ALA A 22 7.11 -14.68 19.10
C ALA A 22 5.63 -15.03 19.34
N THR A 23 4.75 -14.03 19.36
CA THR A 23 3.31 -14.24 19.56
C THR A 23 2.68 -15.08 18.46
N LEU A 24 3.23 -15.05 17.23
CA LEU A 24 2.74 -15.90 16.14
C LEU A 24 2.95 -17.39 16.42
N PHE A 25 4.00 -17.77 17.16
CA PHE A 25 4.25 -19.16 17.58
C PHE A 25 3.17 -19.65 18.53
N TRP A 26 2.79 -18.80 19.50
CA TRP A 26 1.68 -19.08 20.41
C TRP A 26 0.34 -19.16 19.66
N MET A 27 0.06 -18.21 18.75
CA MET A 27 -1.16 -18.20 17.95
C MET A 27 -1.27 -19.42 17.04
N ALA A 28 -0.19 -19.81 16.37
CA ALA A 28 -0.16 -20.97 15.49
C ALA A 28 -0.58 -22.25 16.22
N LYS A 29 -0.09 -22.45 17.46
CA LYS A 29 -0.51 -23.57 18.31
C LYS A 29 -1.97 -23.47 18.73
N LYS A 30 -2.41 -22.30 19.20
CA LYS A 30 -3.79 -22.08 19.66
C LYS A 30 -4.82 -22.29 18.55
N LEU A 31 -4.47 -21.95 17.32
CA LEU A 31 -5.32 -22.12 16.14
C LEU A 31 -5.11 -23.46 15.44
N ASN A 32 -4.11 -24.24 15.86
CA ASN A 32 -3.60 -25.41 15.12
C ASN A 32 -3.35 -25.11 13.63
N ASP A 33 -2.84 -23.91 13.34
CA ASP A 33 -2.51 -23.43 11.99
C ASP A 33 -1.08 -22.89 11.97
N PHE A 34 -0.16 -23.77 11.56
CA PHE A 34 1.26 -23.45 11.47
C PHE A 34 1.63 -22.65 10.22
N SER A 35 0.70 -22.42 9.29
CA SER A 35 0.96 -21.65 8.07
C SER A 35 1.26 -20.17 8.37
N ALA A 36 0.75 -19.65 9.49
CA ALA A 36 1.07 -18.31 10.00
C ALA A 36 2.58 -18.10 10.26
N LEU A 37 3.30 -19.19 10.54
CA LEU A 37 4.75 -19.17 10.78
C LEU A 37 5.57 -19.16 9.50
N LYS A 38 4.98 -19.36 8.31
CA LYS A 38 5.72 -19.34 7.05
C LYS A 38 6.51 -18.04 6.87
N THR A 39 5.92 -16.91 7.25
CA THR A 39 6.60 -15.61 7.19
C THR A 39 7.69 -15.42 8.25
N GLN A 40 7.67 -16.22 9.32
CA GLN A 40 8.70 -16.20 10.35
C GLN A 40 9.93 -17.00 9.92
N MET A 41 9.73 -18.03 9.09
CA MET A 41 10.82 -18.90 8.61
C MET A 41 11.90 -18.15 7.83
N ARG A 42 11.55 -17.06 7.14
CA ARG A 42 12.57 -16.23 6.46
C ARG A 42 13.67 -15.75 7.40
N PHE A 43 13.34 -15.43 8.65
CA PHE A 43 14.33 -14.94 9.62
C PHE A 43 15.22 -16.06 10.17
N TYR A 44 14.83 -17.32 9.97
CA TYR A 44 15.65 -18.50 10.26
C TYR A 44 16.51 -18.87 9.07
N ASP A 45 15.97 -18.83 7.85
CA ASP A 45 16.69 -19.12 6.61
C ASP A 45 17.75 -18.04 6.31
N GLU A 46 17.44 -16.75 6.51
CA GLU A 46 18.39 -15.64 6.41
C GLU A 46 19.58 -15.80 7.36
N LYS A 47 19.42 -16.45 8.52
CA LYS A 47 20.54 -16.77 9.43
C LYS A 47 21.46 -17.86 8.89
N LYS A 48 20.96 -18.79 8.08
CA LYS A 48 21.81 -19.78 7.39
C LYS A 48 22.67 -19.12 6.32
N GLU A 49 22.09 -18.20 5.53
CA GLU A 49 22.84 -17.43 4.54
C GLU A 49 23.83 -16.45 5.18
N PHE A 50 23.49 -15.84 6.32
CA PHE A 50 24.39 -14.97 7.09
C PHE A 50 25.62 -15.73 7.63
N ALA A 51 25.49 -17.03 7.91
CA ALA A 51 26.59 -17.89 8.33
C ALA A 51 27.48 -18.35 7.15
N THR A 52 27.07 -18.08 5.91
CA THR A 52 27.76 -18.50 4.69
C THR A 52 27.97 -17.32 3.72
N GLU A 53 28.60 -16.22 4.18
CA GLU A 53 29.27 -15.14 3.40
C GLU A 53 28.70 -14.68 2.03
N LYS A 54 27.41 -14.86 1.74
CA LYS A 54 26.82 -14.49 0.45
C LYS A 54 25.52 -13.73 0.66
N LEU A 55 25.58 -12.42 0.84
CA LEU A 55 24.47 -11.55 0.44
C LEU A 55 24.97 -10.16 0.03
N SER A 56 24.98 -9.92 -1.29
CA SER A 56 25.20 -8.63 -1.96
C SER A 56 23.90 -7.93 -2.39
N VAL A 57 22.74 -8.31 -1.85
CA VAL A 57 21.42 -7.79 -2.33
C VAL A 57 20.71 -6.88 -1.31
N TRP A 58 21.24 -6.71 -0.10
CA TRP A 58 20.56 -5.93 0.97
C TRP A 58 21.48 -5.01 1.78
N GLU A 59 22.63 -4.60 1.23
CA GLU A 59 23.67 -3.84 1.93
C GLU A 59 23.23 -2.45 2.43
N ASN A 60 22.15 -1.88 1.90
CA ASN A 60 21.68 -0.54 2.30
C ASN A 60 20.65 -0.51 3.45
N ARG A 61 20.31 -1.65 4.08
CA ARG A 61 19.41 -1.69 5.25
C ARG A 61 20.05 -2.38 6.45
N ASN A 62 21.18 -1.86 6.92
CA ASN A 62 21.91 -2.26 8.14
C ASN A 62 21.22 -3.32 9.05
N PRO A 63 21.24 -4.61 8.66
CA PRO A 63 20.36 -5.64 9.23
C PRO A 63 20.71 -5.95 10.69
N GLN A 64 21.99 -5.78 11.03
CA GLN A 64 22.55 -5.99 12.37
C GLN A 64 21.85 -5.12 13.43
N LYS A 65 21.50 -3.86 13.10
CA LYS A 65 20.89 -2.93 14.06
C LYS A 65 19.41 -3.21 14.34
N LEU A 66 18.69 -3.76 13.35
CA LEU A 66 17.27 -4.12 13.44
C LEU A 66 17.03 -5.50 14.08
N LEU A 67 17.94 -6.45 13.83
CA LEU A 67 17.93 -7.77 14.47
C LEU A 67 18.21 -7.67 15.98
N TYR A 68 19.20 -6.90 16.43
CA TYR A 68 19.63 -6.91 17.84
C TYR A 68 18.69 -6.23 18.85
N LYS A 69 17.99 -5.15 18.46
CA LYS A 69 17.19 -4.36 19.41
C LYS A 69 15.86 -4.98 19.82
N ASN A 70 15.22 -5.76 18.94
CA ASN A 70 13.93 -6.40 19.23
C ASN A 70 14.05 -7.88 19.61
N TYR A 71 15.05 -8.62 19.11
CA TYR A 71 15.21 -10.03 19.46
C TYR A 71 15.59 -10.25 20.93
N SER A 72 16.48 -9.41 21.48
CA SER A 72 17.01 -9.60 22.84
C SER A 72 15.93 -9.52 23.92
N ARG A 73 14.96 -8.59 23.80
CA ARG A 73 13.92 -8.41 24.83
C ARG A 73 12.90 -9.55 24.88
N VAL A 74 12.57 -10.18 23.75
CA VAL A 74 11.52 -11.21 23.67
C VAL A 74 12.07 -12.60 23.34
N LEU A 75 13.40 -12.78 23.39
CA LEU A 75 14.05 -14.08 23.16
C LEU A 75 13.45 -15.19 24.04
N PRO A 76 13.20 -14.99 25.36
CA PRO A 76 12.56 -16.02 26.17
C PRO A 76 11.19 -16.45 25.64
N CYS A 77 10.42 -15.54 25.04
CA CYS A 77 9.12 -15.86 24.46
C CYS A 77 9.23 -16.79 23.25
N TYR A 78 10.27 -16.66 22.42
CA TYR A 78 10.49 -17.59 21.30
C TYR A 78 10.80 -18.99 21.80
N VAL A 79 11.57 -19.13 22.88
CA VAL A 79 11.86 -20.44 23.49
C VAL A 79 10.57 -21.04 24.03
N ILE A 80 9.84 -20.31 24.87
CA ILE A 80 8.59 -20.80 25.49
C ILE A 80 7.55 -21.15 24.43
N PHE A 81 7.30 -20.25 23.48
CA PHE A 81 6.25 -20.45 22.48
C PHE A 81 6.67 -21.38 21.33
N GLY A 82 7.97 -21.61 21.12
CA GLY A 82 8.49 -22.42 20.02
C GLY A 82 9.00 -23.81 20.39
N HIS A 83 9.15 -24.15 21.68
CA HIS A 83 9.92 -25.34 22.13
C HIS A 83 9.52 -26.71 21.53
N ASP A 84 8.26 -26.89 21.16
CA ASP A 84 7.62 -28.12 20.67
C ASP A 84 7.02 -27.92 19.26
N ILE A 85 7.35 -26.81 18.58
CA ILE A 85 6.94 -26.62 17.18
C ILE A 85 7.81 -27.47 16.27
N ASP A 86 7.17 -28.42 15.61
CA ASP A 86 7.78 -29.16 14.50
C ASP A 86 7.81 -28.29 13.24
N PHE A 87 8.97 -27.68 12.97
CA PHE A 87 9.19 -26.82 11.81
C PHE A 87 8.96 -27.54 10.48
N SER A 88 9.08 -28.87 10.42
CA SER A 88 8.83 -29.64 9.21
C SER A 88 7.36 -29.61 8.77
N LYS A 89 6.44 -29.22 9.66
CA LYS A 89 5.00 -29.06 9.39
C LYS A 89 4.62 -27.67 8.87
N ILE A 90 5.54 -26.70 8.89
CA ILE A 90 5.24 -25.36 8.40
C ILE A 90 5.10 -25.39 6.87
N ARG A 91 3.96 -24.91 6.38
CA ARG A 91 3.62 -24.83 4.95
C ARG A 91 3.13 -23.43 4.62
N ALA A 92 3.21 -23.05 3.36
CA ALA A 92 2.57 -21.81 2.91
C ALA A 92 1.04 -21.91 3.09
N PRO A 93 0.36 -20.81 3.46
CA PRO A 93 -1.10 -20.79 3.48
C PRO A 93 -1.67 -21.11 2.10
N GLN A 94 -2.83 -21.77 2.04
CA GLN A 94 -3.50 -22.05 0.75
C GLN A 94 -4.29 -20.83 0.26
N LYS A 95 -4.86 -20.05 1.20
CA LYS A 95 -5.64 -18.86 0.87
C LYS A 95 -4.76 -17.81 0.21
N LYS A 96 -5.26 -17.22 -0.87
CA LYS A 96 -4.59 -16.14 -1.63
C LYS A 96 -5.23 -14.78 -1.41
N LEU A 97 -6.37 -14.73 -0.72
CA LEU A 97 -7.06 -13.53 -0.25
C LEU A 97 -7.12 -13.53 1.28
N TRP A 98 -6.84 -12.37 1.88
CA TRP A 98 -7.11 -12.09 3.29
C TRP A 98 -7.80 -10.74 3.43
N ILE A 99 -8.77 -10.64 4.33
CA ILE A 99 -9.54 -9.42 4.59
C ILE A 99 -9.45 -9.10 6.08
N GLY A 100 -8.93 -7.93 6.40
CA GLY A 100 -9.05 -7.30 7.71
C GLY A 100 -10.32 -6.47 7.74
N ARG A 101 -11.21 -6.74 8.70
CA ARG A 101 -12.42 -5.93 8.95
C ARG A 101 -12.17 -4.96 10.11
N GLY A 102 -13.07 -4.00 10.30
CA GLY A 102 -12.99 -3.00 11.36
C GLY A 102 -13.11 -1.59 10.81
N GLU A 103 -12.66 -0.59 11.58
CA GLU A 103 -12.74 0.82 11.21
C GLU A 103 -11.73 1.23 10.11
N ASN A 104 -10.68 0.44 9.91
CA ASN A 104 -9.74 0.54 8.78
C ASN A 104 -9.64 -0.81 8.05
N PRO A 105 -10.67 -1.19 7.25
CA PRO A 105 -10.68 -2.45 6.56
C PRO A 105 -9.61 -2.48 5.46
N VAL A 106 -9.00 -3.65 5.26
CA VAL A 106 -8.00 -3.90 4.22
C VAL A 106 -8.27 -5.23 3.54
N ALA A 107 -8.00 -5.32 2.25
CA ALA A 107 -7.98 -6.59 1.51
C ALA A 107 -6.62 -6.78 0.88
N LEU A 108 -6.03 -7.96 1.10
CA LEU A 108 -4.70 -8.32 0.63
C LEU A 108 -4.82 -9.57 -0.23
N VAL A 109 -4.28 -9.51 -1.44
CA VAL A 109 -4.32 -10.60 -2.40
C VAL A 109 -2.95 -10.89 -2.97
N ARG A 110 -2.70 -12.15 -3.31
CA ARG A 110 -1.43 -12.59 -3.89
C ARG A 110 -1.62 -13.76 -4.85
N THR A 111 -0.61 -14.03 -5.67
CA THR A 111 -0.59 -15.23 -6.52
C THR A 111 0.33 -16.33 -5.96
N ASN A 112 1.36 -15.94 -5.20
CA ASN A 112 2.37 -16.83 -4.61
C ASN A 112 2.74 -16.37 -3.17
N TRP A 113 3.21 -17.30 -2.35
CA TRP A 113 3.70 -17.07 -0.98
C TRP A 113 5.22 -16.98 -0.86
N ASN A 114 5.94 -17.43 -1.88
CA ASN A 114 7.40 -17.31 -1.94
C ASN A 114 7.82 -15.85 -2.06
N ILE A 115 8.92 -15.50 -1.39
CA ILE A 115 9.52 -14.18 -1.50
C ILE A 115 10.11 -14.03 -2.90
N GLY A 116 9.96 -12.85 -3.48
CA GLY A 116 10.43 -12.54 -4.82
C GLY A 116 9.64 -13.15 -5.97
N GLU A 117 8.54 -13.84 -5.67
CA GLU A 117 7.72 -14.51 -6.68
C GLU A 117 6.27 -14.02 -6.68
N GLY A 118 5.68 -13.99 -7.86
CA GLY A 118 4.27 -13.71 -8.06
C GLY A 118 3.89 -12.24 -7.86
N LEU A 119 2.58 -12.00 -7.76
CA LEU A 119 2.00 -10.67 -7.62
C LEU A 119 1.42 -10.53 -6.23
N TYR A 120 1.43 -9.29 -5.74
CA TYR A 120 0.74 -8.89 -4.52
C TYR A 120 0.03 -7.57 -4.75
N LEU A 121 -1.22 -7.49 -4.31
CA LEU A 121 -2.00 -6.27 -4.32
C LEU A 121 -2.70 -6.13 -2.97
N GLY A 122 -2.64 -4.95 -2.39
CA GLY A 122 -3.45 -4.63 -1.22
C GLY A 122 -4.23 -3.35 -1.45
N ILE A 123 -5.44 -3.27 -0.92
CA ILE A 123 -6.30 -2.09 -0.94
C ILE A 123 -6.84 -1.82 0.47
N LYS A 124 -6.93 -0.54 0.81
CA LYS A 124 -7.40 -0.05 2.10
C LYS A 124 -8.68 0.79 1.94
N GLY A 125 -9.61 0.62 2.88
CA GLY A 125 -10.69 1.56 3.17
C GLY A 125 -10.53 2.17 4.56
N GLY A 126 -11.62 2.69 5.12
CA GLY A 126 -11.67 3.18 6.50
C GLY A 126 -11.77 4.69 6.64
N LYS A 127 -11.28 5.19 7.78
CA LYS A 127 -11.34 6.60 8.20
C LYS A 127 -9.94 7.16 8.46
N GLY A 128 -9.78 8.47 8.25
CA GLY A 128 -8.55 9.19 8.57
C GLY A 128 -8.42 9.61 10.04
N ASN A 129 -9.52 9.63 10.80
CA ASN A 129 -9.57 10.12 12.18
C ASN A 129 -9.23 9.08 13.26
N LEU A 130 -8.58 7.98 12.88
CA LEU A 130 -8.17 6.92 13.78
C LEU A 130 -6.71 7.13 14.24
N SER A 131 -6.35 6.52 15.36
CA SER A 131 -4.96 6.53 15.82
C SER A 131 -4.04 6.03 14.70
N HIS A 132 -2.98 6.79 14.43
CA HIS A 132 -2.00 6.57 13.36
C HIS A 132 -2.52 6.58 11.92
N ALA A 133 -3.80 6.85 11.67
CA ALA A 133 -4.36 6.87 10.33
C ALA A 133 -3.95 8.13 9.54
N HIS A 134 -3.99 7.98 8.22
CA HIS A 134 -3.77 9.03 7.23
C HIS A 134 -5.06 9.24 6.43
N LEU A 135 -5.11 10.28 5.59
CA LEU A 135 -6.19 10.47 4.61
C LEU A 135 -5.98 9.55 3.40
N ASP A 136 -6.07 8.23 3.59
CA ASP A 136 -5.60 7.20 2.64
C ASP A 136 -6.70 6.22 2.18
N ALA A 137 -7.97 6.56 2.38
CA ALA A 137 -9.09 5.72 1.95
C ALA A 137 -9.02 5.46 0.44
N GLY A 138 -9.12 4.19 0.02
CA GLY A 138 -8.98 3.76 -1.38
C GLY A 138 -7.53 3.62 -1.87
N SER A 139 -6.54 3.81 -0.99
CA SER A 139 -5.13 3.58 -1.33
C SER A 139 -4.85 2.11 -1.60
N PHE A 140 -3.94 1.85 -2.54
CA PHE A 140 -3.49 0.51 -2.89
C PHE A 140 -1.96 0.41 -2.93
N VAL A 141 -1.42 -0.80 -2.83
CA VAL A 141 0.01 -1.07 -3.08
C VAL A 141 0.15 -2.31 -3.95
N PHE A 142 1.19 -2.36 -4.78
CA PHE A 142 1.36 -3.43 -5.76
C PHE A 142 2.82 -3.86 -5.91
N ASP A 143 3.03 -5.16 -6.03
CA ASP A 143 4.32 -5.80 -6.24
C ASP A 143 4.22 -6.83 -7.35
N SER A 144 5.33 -6.95 -8.08
CA SER A 144 5.59 -8.09 -8.97
C SER A 144 7.00 -8.59 -8.69
N GLY A 145 7.09 -9.85 -8.29
CA GLY A 145 8.33 -10.48 -7.84
C GLY A 145 8.98 -9.70 -6.70
N ASN A 146 10.25 -9.32 -6.90
CA ASN A 146 11.05 -8.58 -5.91
C ASN A 146 10.78 -7.06 -5.90
N ILE A 147 9.93 -6.53 -6.78
CA ILE A 147 9.78 -5.09 -6.96
C ILE A 147 8.42 -4.59 -6.46
N ALA A 148 8.48 -3.64 -5.52
CA ALA A 148 7.34 -2.85 -5.10
C ALA A 148 7.14 -1.66 -6.06
N TRP A 149 6.18 -1.79 -6.98
CA TRP A 149 5.91 -0.81 -8.04
C TRP A 149 5.03 0.35 -7.55
N ALA A 150 3.99 0.03 -6.76
CA ALA A 150 3.17 1.02 -6.08
C ALA A 150 3.42 0.92 -4.57
N VAL A 151 3.84 2.03 -3.96
CA VAL A 151 4.29 2.09 -2.56
C VAL A 151 3.52 3.15 -1.80
N ASP A 152 3.56 3.05 -0.48
CA ASP A 152 3.12 4.12 0.42
C ASP A 152 4.35 4.68 1.13
N LEU A 153 4.31 5.95 1.52
CA LEU A 153 5.44 6.65 2.16
C LEU A 153 5.55 6.31 3.65
N GLY A 154 4.46 5.86 4.29
CA GLY A 154 4.42 5.46 5.69
C GLY A 154 4.54 6.64 6.68
N ALA A 155 5.00 6.34 7.89
CA ALA A 155 5.05 7.31 9.00
C ALA A 155 5.97 8.51 8.73
N GLU A 156 5.71 9.64 9.39
CA GLU A 156 6.62 10.79 9.48
C GLU A 156 7.38 10.80 10.83
N ASN A 157 8.48 11.55 10.91
CA ASN A 157 9.22 11.73 12.15
C ASN A 157 8.50 12.73 13.09
N TYR A 158 7.81 12.19 14.11
CA TYR A 158 7.05 13.00 15.06
C TYR A 158 7.88 14.03 15.82
N HIS A 159 9.11 13.68 16.22
CA HIS A 159 9.95 14.58 17.00
C HIS A 159 10.25 15.87 16.22
N SER A 160 10.53 15.74 14.92
CA SER A 160 10.73 16.89 14.04
C SER A 160 9.44 17.73 13.94
N MET A 161 8.27 17.10 13.78
CA MET A 161 6.99 17.81 13.68
C MET A 161 6.62 18.55 14.96
N GLU A 162 6.69 17.88 16.12
CA GLU A 162 6.33 18.45 17.42
C GLU A 162 7.25 19.61 17.79
N SER A 163 8.54 19.54 17.42
CA SER A 163 9.49 20.65 17.61
C SER A 163 9.10 21.93 16.86
N GLN A 164 8.27 21.82 15.82
CA GLN A 164 7.76 22.94 15.03
C GLN A 164 6.37 23.40 15.48
N GLY A 165 5.86 22.88 16.61
CA GLY A 165 4.54 23.23 17.16
C GLY A 165 3.36 22.59 16.41
N ILE A 166 3.61 21.58 15.57
CA ILE A 166 2.56 20.89 14.82
C ILE A 166 1.82 19.93 15.75
N SER A 167 0.51 20.10 15.84
CA SER A 167 -0.34 19.22 16.65
C SER A 167 -0.74 17.99 15.85
N LEU A 168 0.03 16.92 16.01
CA LEU A 168 -0.18 15.64 15.31
C LEU A 168 -1.42 14.87 15.76
N TRP A 169 -1.94 15.18 16.94
CA TRP A 169 -3.00 14.40 17.59
C TRP A 169 -4.38 15.08 17.51
N LYS A 170 -4.49 16.15 16.72
CA LYS A 170 -5.76 16.84 16.43
C LYS A 170 -6.34 16.36 15.11
N TYR A 171 -7.43 15.62 15.21
CA TYR A 171 -8.17 15.06 14.09
C TYR A 171 -9.40 15.92 13.81
N GLU A 172 -9.21 17.04 13.13
CA GLU A 172 -10.26 18.01 12.77
C GLU A 172 -10.00 18.62 11.40
N ASN A 173 -11.02 19.20 10.76
CA ASN A 173 -10.88 19.88 9.46
C ASN A 173 -9.90 21.06 9.57
N GLY A 174 -8.97 21.17 8.61
CA GLY A 174 -7.97 22.25 8.59
C GLY A 174 -6.84 22.09 9.62
N SER A 175 -6.79 20.95 10.32
CA SER A 175 -5.69 20.61 11.24
C SER A 175 -4.33 20.68 10.53
N SER A 176 -3.30 21.13 11.26
CA SER A 176 -1.94 21.13 10.75
C SER A 176 -1.41 19.72 10.45
N ARG A 177 -2.04 18.66 11.01
CA ARG A 177 -1.76 17.27 10.65
C ARG A 177 -1.95 17.01 9.16
N TRP A 178 -3.02 17.52 8.54
CA TRP A 178 -3.32 17.27 7.13
C TRP A 178 -2.46 18.08 6.17
N LYS A 179 -1.70 19.06 6.68
CA LYS A 179 -0.70 19.81 5.90
C LYS A 179 0.60 19.02 5.70
N ILE A 180 0.82 17.97 6.49
CA ILE A 180 1.95 17.05 6.32
C ILE A 180 1.66 16.19 5.09
N LEU A 181 2.60 16.18 4.14
CA LEU A 181 2.47 15.50 2.86
C LEU A 181 2.12 14.02 3.07
N ARG A 182 2.87 13.30 3.91
CA ARG A 182 2.66 11.86 4.16
C ARG A 182 1.30 11.51 4.77
N TYR A 183 0.58 12.48 5.35
CA TYR A 183 -0.72 12.25 5.98
C TYR A 183 -1.89 12.73 5.11
N HIS A 184 -1.58 13.40 4.00
CA HIS A 184 -2.56 13.96 3.06
C HIS A 184 -2.86 12.96 1.93
N ASN A 185 -4.12 12.87 1.50
CA ASN A 185 -4.57 12.05 0.35
C ASN A 185 -3.77 12.24 -0.94
N MET A 186 -3.17 13.41 -1.16
CA MET A 186 -2.35 13.66 -2.35
C MET A 186 -1.03 12.86 -2.36
N ALA A 187 -0.60 12.29 -1.24
CA ALA A 187 0.58 11.43 -1.15
C ALA A 187 0.28 9.94 -1.29
N HIS A 188 -0.98 9.53 -1.16
CA HIS A 188 -1.39 8.13 -1.20
C HIS A 188 -1.83 7.71 -2.61
N ASN A 189 -1.94 6.40 -2.81
CA ASN A 189 -2.32 5.81 -4.10
C ASN A 189 -3.85 5.84 -4.28
N THR A 190 -4.45 7.01 -4.10
CA THR A 190 -5.91 7.23 -4.03
C THR A 190 -6.40 8.32 -5.00
N LEU A 191 -7.70 8.59 -4.97
CA LEU A 191 -8.37 9.66 -5.71
C LEU A 191 -8.38 10.96 -4.90
N SER A 192 -8.28 12.10 -5.59
CA SER A 192 -8.50 13.43 -5.00
C SER A 192 -9.38 14.28 -5.92
N VAL A 193 -10.26 15.10 -5.34
CA VAL A 193 -11.20 15.96 -6.08
C VAL A 193 -10.87 17.42 -5.80
N ASP A 194 -10.53 18.18 -6.85
CA ASP A 194 -10.14 19.59 -6.77
C ASP A 194 -8.99 19.89 -5.79
N GLY A 195 -8.14 18.89 -5.52
CA GLY A 195 -7.06 19.00 -4.53
C GLY A 195 -7.53 19.05 -3.08
N ASN A 196 -8.82 18.83 -2.81
CA ASN A 196 -9.37 18.83 -1.46
C ASN A 196 -8.92 17.61 -0.65
N GLU A 197 -8.88 17.80 0.67
CA GLU A 197 -8.69 16.74 1.67
C GLU A 197 -9.84 15.73 1.59
N HIS A 198 -9.55 14.46 1.88
CA HIS A 198 -10.61 13.50 2.21
C HIS A 198 -11.32 13.95 3.50
N ILE A 199 -12.63 13.69 3.59
CA ILE A 199 -13.37 13.90 4.84
C ILE A 199 -12.85 12.92 5.88
N TYR A 200 -12.12 13.45 6.88
CA TYR A 200 -11.30 12.66 7.81
C TYR A 200 -12.09 11.64 8.65
N ASP A 201 -13.34 11.93 9.00
CA ASP A 201 -14.23 11.08 9.82
C ASP A 201 -15.21 10.22 9.01
N ALA A 202 -15.27 10.42 7.69
CA ALA A 202 -16.07 9.61 6.78
C ALA A 202 -15.49 8.21 6.61
N PHE A 203 -16.36 7.20 6.55
CA PHE A 203 -15.98 5.80 6.45
C PHE A 203 -16.03 5.29 5.01
N ALA A 204 -14.92 4.74 4.52
CA ALA A 204 -14.87 4.02 3.25
C ALA A 204 -14.94 2.50 3.46
N PRO A 205 -16.11 1.83 3.33
CA PRO A 205 -16.22 0.39 3.54
C PRO A 205 -15.62 -0.42 2.37
N ILE A 206 -15.11 -1.61 2.68
CA ILE A 206 -14.97 -2.67 1.68
C ILE A 206 -16.37 -3.27 1.44
N SER A 207 -16.95 -3.00 0.27
CA SER A 207 -18.32 -3.41 -0.07
C SER A 207 -18.39 -4.82 -0.68
N LYS A 208 -17.35 -5.24 -1.42
CA LYS A 208 -17.30 -6.53 -2.11
C LYS A 208 -15.89 -7.08 -2.14
N THR A 209 -15.77 -8.40 -2.23
CA THR A 209 -14.51 -9.12 -2.41
C THR A 209 -14.63 -10.16 -3.53
N PHE A 210 -13.53 -10.40 -4.23
CA PHE A 210 -13.43 -11.36 -5.33
C PHE A 210 -12.33 -12.37 -4.98
N ASP A 211 -12.59 -13.67 -5.15
CA ASP A 211 -11.61 -14.73 -4.87
C ASP A 211 -11.67 -15.87 -5.89
N SER A 212 -11.36 -15.55 -7.14
CA SER A 212 -11.11 -16.54 -8.20
C SER A 212 -9.76 -16.29 -8.87
N GLU A 213 -9.33 -17.18 -9.76
CA GLU A 213 -8.09 -16.96 -10.52
C GLU A 213 -8.23 -15.83 -11.54
N GLU A 214 -9.43 -15.69 -12.11
CA GLU A 214 -9.77 -14.66 -13.09
C GLU A 214 -9.84 -13.28 -12.43
N LYS A 215 -10.34 -13.21 -11.19
CA LYS A 215 -10.51 -11.95 -10.45
C LYS A 215 -10.36 -12.15 -8.95
N ARG A 216 -9.27 -11.62 -8.37
CA ARG A 216 -9.03 -11.64 -6.92
C ARG A 216 -8.74 -10.25 -6.36
N GLY A 217 -9.56 -9.74 -5.44
CA GLY A 217 -9.42 -8.37 -4.94
C GLY A 217 -10.60 -7.89 -4.12
N ALA A 218 -10.81 -6.57 -4.09
CA ALA A 218 -11.91 -5.97 -3.36
C ALA A 218 -12.42 -4.66 -4.01
N GLU A 219 -13.61 -4.25 -3.58
CA GLU A 219 -14.28 -3.00 -3.90
C GLU A 219 -14.38 -2.13 -2.64
N VAL A 220 -14.06 -0.85 -2.77
CA VAL A 220 -14.16 0.17 -1.72
C VAL A 220 -15.09 1.29 -2.19
N ILE A 221 -16.02 1.69 -1.33
CA ILE A 221 -16.89 2.86 -1.57
C ILE A 221 -16.17 4.10 -1.05
N LEU A 222 -16.01 5.11 -1.90
CA LEU A 222 -15.29 6.35 -1.62
C LEU A 222 -16.19 7.61 -1.61
N THR A 223 -17.50 7.45 -1.86
CA THR A 223 -18.44 8.58 -1.98
C THR A 223 -18.33 9.58 -0.83
N ASP A 224 -18.43 9.09 0.41
CA ASP A 224 -18.47 9.98 1.58
C ASP A 224 -17.11 10.64 1.84
N VAL A 225 -16.01 9.91 1.65
CA VAL A 225 -14.65 10.44 1.87
C VAL A 225 -14.26 11.50 0.84
N LEU A 226 -14.79 11.44 -0.40
CA LEU A 226 -14.55 12.47 -1.42
C LEU A 226 -15.49 13.69 -1.28
N GLY A 227 -16.55 13.56 -0.50
CA GLY A 227 -17.45 14.64 -0.15
C GLY A 227 -18.43 15.06 -1.25
N ARG A 228 -19.20 16.13 -0.96
CA ARG A 228 -20.44 16.50 -1.67
C ARG A 228 -20.28 16.88 -3.16
N LYS A 229 -19.06 17.05 -3.66
CA LYS A 229 -18.81 17.31 -5.09
C LYS A 229 -18.98 16.06 -5.95
N VAL A 230 -19.04 14.90 -5.31
CA VAL A 230 -19.22 13.59 -5.92
C VAL A 230 -20.55 13.01 -5.45
N LYS A 231 -21.36 12.51 -6.39
CA LYS A 231 -22.62 11.83 -6.11
C LYS A 231 -22.39 10.34 -5.81
N SER A 232 -21.45 9.71 -6.50
CA SER A 232 -20.99 8.35 -6.20
C SER A 232 -19.52 8.18 -6.57
N ALA A 233 -18.77 7.45 -5.75
CA ALA A 233 -17.41 7.01 -6.09
C ALA A 233 -17.15 5.60 -5.57
N ILE A 234 -16.73 4.72 -6.47
CA ILE A 234 -16.39 3.33 -6.16
C ILE A 234 -15.05 3.01 -6.82
N ARG A 235 -14.18 2.35 -6.06
CA ARG A 235 -12.90 1.81 -6.54
C ARG A 235 -12.88 0.30 -6.39
N GLN A 236 -12.49 -0.42 -7.42
CA GLN A 236 -12.09 -1.83 -7.34
C GLN A 236 -10.58 -1.94 -7.52
N ALA A 237 -9.93 -2.77 -6.72
CA ALA A 237 -8.54 -3.16 -6.92
C ALA A 237 -8.45 -4.68 -6.87
N TYR A 238 -8.00 -5.29 -7.97
CA TYR A 238 -7.91 -6.74 -8.09
C TYR A 238 -6.76 -7.20 -8.99
N LEU A 239 -6.33 -8.44 -8.78
CA LEU A 239 -5.50 -9.18 -9.71
C LEU A 239 -6.41 -9.83 -10.75
N GLU A 240 -6.08 -9.62 -12.02
CA GLU A 240 -6.79 -10.20 -13.16
C GLU A 240 -5.97 -11.36 -13.74
N ASN A 241 -6.61 -12.53 -13.84
CA ASN A 241 -6.01 -13.78 -14.35
C ASN A 241 -4.67 -14.14 -13.70
N ASN A 242 -4.44 -13.73 -12.45
CA ASN A 242 -3.16 -13.82 -11.74
C ASN A 242 -1.95 -13.21 -12.48
N LYS A 243 -2.15 -12.30 -13.45
CA LYS A 243 -1.10 -11.75 -14.34
C LYS A 243 -0.86 -10.26 -14.21
N ILE A 244 -1.90 -9.49 -13.94
CA ILE A 244 -1.81 -8.02 -13.84
C ILE A 244 -2.62 -7.53 -12.65
N ALA A 245 -2.31 -6.33 -12.15
CA ALA A 245 -3.18 -5.62 -11.23
C ALA A 245 -4.05 -4.61 -11.99
N VAL A 246 -5.31 -4.52 -11.59
CA VAL A 246 -6.30 -3.62 -12.19
C VAL A 246 -6.92 -2.76 -11.09
N ILE A 247 -6.87 -1.45 -11.29
CA ILE A 247 -7.58 -0.46 -10.47
C ILE A 247 -8.68 0.15 -11.35
N LYS A 248 -9.94 -0.12 -10.99
CA LYS A 248 -11.10 0.36 -11.73
C LYS A 248 -11.89 1.34 -10.88
N ASP A 249 -12.06 2.55 -11.38
CA ASP A 249 -12.81 3.60 -10.68
C ASP A 249 -14.08 3.95 -11.44
N SER A 250 -15.17 4.21 -10.71
CA SER A 250 -16.43 4.73 -11.23
C SER A 250 -16.84 5.91 -10.37
N ILE A 251 -16.84 7.12 -10.94
CA ILE A 251 -17.12 8.38 -10.24
C ILE A 251 -18.24 9.12 -10.99
N GLU A 252 -19.23 9.60 -10.26
CA GLU A 252 -20.26 10.49 -10.79
C GLU A 252 -20.12 11.85 -10.10
N SER A 253 -19.88 12.91 -10.88
CA SER A 253 -19.88 14.28 -10.36
C SER A 253 -21.28 14.72 -9.96
N ALA A 254 -21.36 15.63 -8.98
CA ALA A 254 -22.61 16.28 -8.60
C ALA A 254 -22.86 17.54 -9.47
N GLU A 255 -23.28 18.64 -8.86
CA GLU A 255 -23.72 19.86 -9.55
C GLU A 255 -22.62 20.66 -10.27
N LYS A 256 -21.36 20.45 -9.91
CA LYS A 256 -20.24 21.26 -10.42
C LYS A 256 -19.23 20.38 -11.15
N LYS A 257 -18.54 20.98 -12.13
CA LYS A 257 -17.35 20.39 -12.73
C LYS A 257 -16.33 20.10 -11.63
N ILE A 258 -15.69 18.95 -11.70
CA ILE A 258 -14.60 18.57 -10.81
C ILE A 258 -13.33 18.26 -11.61
N LEU A 259 -12.18 18.54 -11.01
CA LEU A 259 -10.88 18.03 -11.44
C LEU A 259 -10.54 16.80 -10.58
N LEU A 260 -10.67 15.62 -11.16
CA LEU A 260 -10.22 14.39 -10.52
C LEU A 260 -8.72 14.23 -10.73
N ARG A 261 -7.99 13.92 -9.66
CA ARG A 261 -6.61 13.42 -9.71
C ARG A 261 -6.59 11.96 -9.27
N TRP A 262 -6.04 11.09 -10.13
CA TRP A 262 -5.64 9.73 -9.79
C TRP A 262 -4.14 9.72 -9.53
N ASN A 263 -3.71 9.16 -8.40
CA ASN A 263 -2.33 9.23 -7.94
C ASN A 263 -1.76 7.84 -7.63
N MET A 264 -0.47 7.66 -7.92
CA MET A 264 0.34 6.52 -7.48
C MET A 264 1.77 6.96 -7.17
N CYS A 265 2.30 6.61 -6.01
CA CYS A 265 3.69 6.75 -5.62
C CYS A 265 4.50 5.55 -6.11
N THR A 266 5.65 5.82 -6.72
CA THR A 266 6.56 4.78 -7.21
C THR A 266 8.02 5.15 -6.95
N PRO A 267 8.88 4.15 -6.63
CA PRO A 267 10.34 4.32 -6.60
C PRO A 267 11.02 4.15 -7.97
N ALA A 268 10.25 3.92 -9.04
CA ALA A 268 10.78 3.62 -10.37
C ALA A 268 11.12 4.89 -11.16
N ALA A 269 12.00 4.76 -12.16
CA ALA A 269 12.15 5.76 -13.21
C ALA A 269 10.90 5.80 -14.07
N VAL A 270 10.46 7.00 -14.47
CA VAL A 270 9.15 7.23 -15.11
C VAL A 270 9.32 7.83 -16.49
N LYS A 271 8.58 7.29 -17.46
CA LYS A 271 8.38 7.89 -18.79
C LYS A 271 6.89 7.94 -19.11
N LEU A 272 6.37 9.13 -19.42
CA LEU A 272 4.98 9.30 -19.86
C LEU A 272 4.89 9.10 -21.37
N LEU A 273 3.86 8.39 -21.83
CA LEU A 273 3.48 8.20 -23.23
C LEU A 273 2.01 8.63 -23.41
N PRO A 274 1.73 9.95 -23.45
CA PRO A 274 0.36 10.48 -23.45
C PRO A 274 -0.49 10.00 -24.61
N GLU A 275 0.09 9.84 -25.80
CA GLU A 275 -0.57 9.35 -27.01
C GLU A 275 -1.09 7.91 -26.89
N LEU A 276 -0.54 7.14 -25.94
CA LEU A 276 -0.95 5.77 -25.64
C LEU A 276 -1.68 5.65 -24.29
N ASN A 277 -1.96 6.77 -23.60
CA ASN A 277 -2.42 6.78 -22.21
C ASN A 277 -1.63 5.81 -21.31
N THR A 278 -0.31 5.75 -21.52
CA THR A 278 0.58 4.79 -20.87
C THR A 278 1.70 5.48 -20.10
N ILE A 279 2.04 4.94 -18.93
CA ILE A 279 3.23 5.32 -18.16
C ILE A 279 4.15 4.10 -18.12
N GLU A 280 5.39 4.25 -18.58
CA GLU A 280 6.42 3.22 -18.45
C GLU A 280 7.23 3.45 -17.18
N LEU A 281 7.37 2.40 -16.38
CA LEU A 281 8.17 2.37 -15.16
C LEU A 281 9.35 1.42 -15.35
N LYS A 282 10.54 1.83 -14.90
CA LYS A 282 11.74 0.98 -14.90
C LYS A 282 12.41 1.00 -13.54
N LYS A 283 12.77 -0.18 -13.03
CA LYS A 283 13.49 -0.33 -11.77
C LYS A 283 14.25 -1.66 -11.75
N ASP A 284 15.50 -1.64 -11.32
CA ASP A 284 16.36 -2.83 -11.16
C ASP A 284 16.42 -3.74 -12.41
N GLY A 285 16.42 -3.13 -13.60
CA GLY A 285 16.44 -3.85 -14.89
C GLY A 285 15.06 -4.32 -15.38
N GLU A 286 14.06 -4.36 -14.50
CA GLU A 286 12.68 -4.76 -14.81
C GLU A 286 11.83 -3.58 -15.28
N SER A 287 10.73 -3.88 -15.97
CA SER A 287 9.80 -2.88 -16.50
C SER A 287 8.34 -3.17 -16.15
N LEU A 288 7.55 -2.11 -16.00
CA LEU A 288 6.10 -2.19 -15.83
C LEU A 288 5.40 -1.10 -16.65
N LYS A 289 4.31 -1.45 -17.31
CA LYS A 289 3.41 -0.47 -17.95
C LYS A 289 2.21 -0.20 -17.06
N VAL A 290 1.87 1.08 -16.89
CA VAL A 290 0.60 1.54 -16.35
C VAL A 290 -0.23 2.06 -17.51
N VAL A 291 -1.24 1.30 -17.93
CA VAL A 291 -2.12 1.65 -19.06
C VAL A 291 -3.45 2.15 -18.53
N VAL A 292 -3.92 3.30 -19.02
CA VAL A 292 -5.16 3.93 -18.56
C VAL A 292 -6.20 3.94 -19.67
N GLU A 293 -7.35 3.32 -19.39
CA GLU A 293 -8.55 3.37 -20.21
C GLU A 293 -9.58 4.27 -19.53
N SER A 294 -10.25 5.14 -20.28
CA SER A 294 -11.22 6.10 -19.74
C SER A 294 -12.28 6.46 -20.79
N ASN A 295 -13.50 6.74 -20.35
CA ASN A 295 -14.56 7.29 -21.21
C ASN A 295 -14.51 8.82 -21.36
N LEU A 296 -13.62 9.50 -20.63
CA LEU A 296 -13.33 10.92 -20.77
C LEU A 296 -11.84 11.14 -21.05
N ASN A 297 -11.52 12.29 -21.64
CA ASN A 297 -10.14 12.70 -21.87
C ASN A 297 -9.40 12.90 -20.53
N LEU A 298 -8.18 12.37 -20.48
CA LEU A 298 -7.31 12.48 -19.32
C LEU A 298 -5.95 13.05 -19.74
N ARG A 299 -5.24 13.60 -18.75
CA ARG A 299 -3.89 14.11 -18.93
C ARG A 299 -2.95 13.41 -17.96
N LEU A 300 -2.07 12.58 -18.51
CA LEU A 300 -1.01 11.94 -17.73
C LEU A 300 -0.10 13.01 -17.09
N LYS A 301 0.31 12.77 -15.85
CA LYS A 301 1.14 13.70 -15.09
C LYS A 301 2.08 12.98 -14.13
N THR A 302 3.13 13.69 -13.76
CA THR A 302 3.95 13.40 -12.59
C THR A 302 3.88 14.56 -11.60
N TRP A 303 4.09 14.26 -10.33
CA TRP A 303 4.24 15.26 -9.27
C TRP A 303 5.44 14.89 -8.39
N SER A 304 6.09 15.91 -7.81
CA SER A 304 7.14 15.68 -6.83
C SER A 304 6.58 14.97 -5.60
N ALA A 305 7.27 13.93 -5.14
CA ALA A 305 7.01 13.33 -3.84
C ALA A 305 7.73 14.05 -2.71
N GLN A 306 8.54 15.08 -2.98
CA GLN A 306 9.25 15.81 -1.93
C GLN A 306 8.29 16.70 -1.14
N PRO A 307 8.43 16.73 0.20
CA PRO A 307 7.70 17.70 1.01
C PRO A 307 8.12 19.13 0.62
N LYS A 308 7.20 20.08 0.80
CA LYS A 308 7.49 21.51 0.60
C LYS A 308 8.19 22.13 1.80
N THR A 309 8.14 21.46 2.95
CA THR A 309 8.69 21.95 4.21
C THR A 309 10.06 21.34 4.45
N LYS A 310 10.90 22.03 5.23
CA LYS A 310 12.26 21.56 5.56
C LYS A 310 12.28 20.54 6.72
N TYR A 311 11.19 20.45 7.47
CA TYR A 311 11.11 19.63 8.69
C TYR A 311 10.54 18.23 8.43
N GLU A 312 9.85 18.02 7.31
CA GLU A 312 9.37 16.70 6.86
C GLU A 312 10.51 15.87 6.28
N THR A 313 10.43 14.55 6.47
CA THR A 313 11.45 13.63 5.96
C THR A 313 11.43 13.62 4.42
N PRO A 314 12.59 13.85 3.76
CA PRO A 314 12.67 13.77 2.30
C PRO A 314 12.25 12.40 1.77
N ASN A 315 11.50 12.39 0.67
CA ASN A 315 11.01 11.17 0.02
C ASN A 315 11.95 10.77 -1.12
N SER A 316 13.23 10.63 -0.83
CA SER A 316 14.30 10.41 -1.81
C SER A 316 14.01 9.22 -2.73
N GLY A 317 14.19 9.41 -4.03
CA GLY A 317 13.97 8.37 -5.04
C GLY A 317 12.50 7.99 -5.26
N LYS A 318 11.53 8.72 -4.70
CA LYS A 318 10.10 8.52 -4.95
C LYS A 318 9.54 9.65 -5.82
N ILE A 319 8.55 9.32 -6.65
CA ILE A 319 7.81 10.26 -7.48
C ILE A 319 6.34 9.83 -7.52
N PHE A 320 5.44 10.81 -7.67
CA PHE A 320 4.03 10.53 -7.94
C PHE A 320 3.76 10.53 -9.44
N VAL A 321 2.98 9.56 -9.91
CA VAL A 321 2.55 9.40 -11.30
C VAL A 321 1.05 9.15 -11.34
N GLY A 322 0.41 9.50 -12.46
CA GLY A 322 -1.02 9.27 -12.63
C GLY A 322 -1.60 10.18 -13.69
N PHE A 323 -2.82 10.65 -13.46
CA PHE A 323 -3.50 11.53 -14.39
C PHE A 323 -4.48 12.49 -13.70
N GLU A 324 -4.82 13.54 -14.42
CA GLU A 324 -5.95 14.42 -14.12
C GLU A 324 -7.04 14.25 -15.18
N CYS A 325 -8.30 14.37 -14.76
CA CYS A 325 -9.45 14.34 -15.65
C CYS A 325 -10.47 15.40 -15.19
N GLU A 326 -10.91 16.25 -16.12
CA GLU A 326 -12.04 17.14 -15.86
C GLU A 326 -13.33 16.36 -16.08
N VAL A 327 -14.16 16.27 -15.05
CA VAL A 327 -15.46 15.62 -15.11
C VAL A 327 -16.54 16.71 -15.07
N PRO A 328 -17.31 16.91 -16.16
CA PRO A 328 -18.42 17.88 -16.19
C PRO A 328 -19.46 17.57 -15.12
N PRO A 329 -20.37 18.50 -14.78
CA PRO A 329 -21.50 18.23 -13.88
C PRO A 329 -22.32 17.01 -14.31
N HIS A 330 -22.90 16.28 -13.35
CA HIS A 330 -23.80 15.14 -13.59
C HIS A 330 -23.27 14.09 -14.57
N THR A 331 -21.95 13.92 -14.60
CA THR A 331 -21.28 13.06 -15.58
C THR A 331 -20.59 11.91 -14.86
N LYS A 332 -20.72 10.72 -15.44
CA LYS A 332 -20.06 9.51 -14.98
C LYS A 332 -18.72 9.33 -15.68
N LEU A 333 -17.64 9.36 -14.91
CA LEU A 333 -16.30 8.93 -15.29
C LEU A 333 -16.10 7.46 -14.91
N ASN A 334 -15.64 6.65 -15.84
CA ASN A 334 -15.16 5.30 -15.59
C ASN A 334 -13.73 5.20 -16.08
N THR A 335 -12.82 4.78 -15.20
CA THR A 335 -11.43 4.52 -15.55
C THR A 335 -11.04 3.09 -15.22
N THR A 336 -10.16 2.51 -16.04
CA THR A 336 -9.50 1.23 -15.77
C THR A 336 -8.01 1.43 -15.93
N VAL A 337 -7.27 1.31 -14.84
CA VAL A 337 -5.80 1.40 -14.81
C VAL A 337 -5.24 -0.01 -14.65
N LYS A 338 -4.46 -0.46 -15.64
CA LYS A 338 -3.81 -1.78 -15.65
C LYS A 338 -2.32 -1.61 -15.37
N LEU A 339 -1.83 -2.28 -14.32
CA LEU A 339 -0.41 -2.39 -13.99
C LEU A 339 0.09 -3.73 -14.52
N ILE A 340 0.91 -3.67 -15.57
CA ILE A 340 1.33 -4.81 -16.39
C ILE A 340 2.84 -4.97 -16.25
N PRO A 341 3.33 -5.89 -15.38
CA PRO A 341 4.73 -6.27 -15.37
C PRO A 341 5.13 -6.83 -16.73
N LEU A 342 6.27 -6.38 -17.26
CA LEU A 342 6.86 -6.92 -18.48
C LEU A 342 7.97 -7.89 -18.05
N GLN A 343 7.86 -9.14 -18.50
CA GLN A 343 8.94 -10.13 -18.36
C GLN A 343 9.93 -10.00 -19.52
#